data_AF-A0A527ZAW1-F1
#
_entry.id   AF-A0A527ZAW1-F1
#
_cell.length_a   1.000
_cell.length_b   1.000
_cell.length_c   1.000
_cell.angle_alpha   90.00
_cell.angle_beta   90.00
_cell.angle_gamma   90.00
#
_symmetry.space_group_name_H-M   'P 1'
#
loop_
_entity.id
_entity.type
_entity.pdbx_description
1 polymer ?
#
loop_
_entity_poly.entity_id
_entity_poly.type
_entity_poly.pdbx_seq_one_letter_code
_entity_poly.pdbx_strand_id
1 'polypeptide(L)' 'PQPEKRPVFDLHHGVTRTDDYAWLRADNWQDMFRDPSLLDSQIRAHLEGENAYQAALMADTAQLRKQLFKEMK' A
#
# COMPACT_ATOMS: atom_id res chain seq x y z
N PRO A 1 7.76 0.87 8.61
CA PRO A 1 7.05 2.11 8.26
C PRO A 1 5.84 2.25 9.18
N GLN A 2 5.46 3.46 9.58
CA GLN A 2 4.29 3.69 10.42
C GLN A 2 3.41 4.75 9.74
N PRO A 3 2.20 4.39 9.28
CA PRO A 3 1.29 5.36 8.67
C PRO A 3 0.74 6.32 9.71
N GLU A 4 0.62 7.59 9.32
CA GLU A 4 -0.06 8.60 10.12
C GLU A 4 -1.55 8.27 10.24
N LYS A 5 -2.10 8.47 11.45
CA LYS A 5 -3.54 8.35 11.69
C LYS A 5 -4.23 9.66 11.39
N ARG A 6 -5.22 9.63 10.49
CA ARG A 6 -6.07 10.76 10.11
C ARG A 6 -7.53 10.33 10.25
N PRO A 7 -8.15 10.54 11.42
CA PRO A 7 -9.49 10.02 11.68
C PRO A 7 -10.51 10.66 10.76
N VAL A 8 -11.14 9.85 9.91
CA VAL A 8 -12.32 10.18 9.12
C VAL A 8 -13.50 9.39 9.67
N PHE A 9 -14.68 10.01 9.71
CA PHE A 9 -15.89 9.38 10.25
C PHE A 9 -16.90 9.12 9.14
N ASP A 10 -17.40 7.89 9.06
CA ASP A 10 -18.53 7.53 8.21
C ASP A 10 -19.71 7.05 9.06
N LEU A 11 -20.93 7.38 8.60
CA LEU A 11 -22.17 6.93 9.20
C LEU A 11 -22.84 5.93 8.27
N HIS A 12 -22.88 4.67 8.67
CA HIS A 12 -23.54 3.62 7.90
C HIS A 12 -24.60 2.93 8.75
N HIS A 13 -25.86 2.99 8.29
CA HIS A 13 -27.02 2.41 8.97
C HIS A 13 -27.15 2.83 10.44
N GLY A 14 -26.82 4.09 10.75
CA GLY A 14 -26.86 4.62 12.12
C GLY A 14 -25.67 4.25 12.99
N VAL A 15 -24.66 3.54 12.46
CA VAL A 15 -23.41 3.21 13.16
C VAL A 15 -22.30 4.11 12.64
N THR A 16 -21.69 4.89 13.54
CA THR A 16 -20.50 5.68 13.23
C THR A 16 -19.26 4.79 13.30
N ARG A 17 -18.44 4.86 12.26
CA ARG A 17 -17.13 4.20 12.19
C ARG A 17 -16.05 5.26 12.01
N THR A 18 -14.87 4.97 12.53
CA THR A 18 -13.69 5.82 12.35
C THR A 18 -12.69 5.05 11.50
N ASP A 19 -12.31 5.65 10.37
CA ASP A 19 -11.23 5.17 9.51
C ASP A 19 -10.04 6.13 9.64
N ASP A 20 -9.03 5.72 10.41
CA ASP A 20 -7.77 6.46 10.60
C ASP A 20 -6.91 6.49 9.32
N TYR A 21 -7.20 5.64 8.34
CA TYR A 21 -6.33 5.37 7.19
C TYR A 21 -7.04 5.54 5.85
N ALA A 22 -8.22 6.17 5.85
CA ALA A 22 -8.98 6.46 4.64
C ALA A 22 -8.14 7.19 3.58
N TRP A 23 -7.18 8.02 4.01
CA TRP A 23 -6.25 8.75 3.15
C TRP A 23 -5.30 7.86 2.33
N LEU A 24 -5.11 6.58 2.68
CA LEU A 24 -4.34 5.63 1.88
C LEU A 24 -5.10 5.16 0.62
N ARG A 25 -6.40 5.40 0.57
CA ARG A 25 -7.22 5.13 -0.61
C ARG A 25 -7.08 6.28 -1.60
N ALA A 26 -6.43 6.01 -2.72
CA ALA A 26 -6.42 6.95 -3.84
C ALA A 26 -7.80 7.00 -4.51
N ASP A 27 -8.46 8.16 -4.53
CA ASP A 27 -9.73 8.34 -5.22
C ASP A 27 -9.61 8.08 -6.74
N ASN A 28 -8.44 8.40 -7.30
CA ASN A 28 -8.09 8.23 -8.71
C ASN A 28 -7.36 6.90 -9.01
N TRP A 29 -7.57 5.85 -8.21
CA TRP A 29 -6.83 4.58 -8.34
C TRP A 29 -6.94 3.94 -9.73
N GLN A 30 -8.06 4.13 -10.43
CA GLN A 30 -8.26 3.60 -11.79
C GLN A 30 -7.37 4.29 -12.82
N ASP A 31 -7.29 5.62 -12.75
CA ASP A 31 -6.43 6.42 -13.63
C ASP A 31 -4.95 6.25 -13.27
N MET A 32 -4.64 6.05 -11.99
CA MET A 32 -3.30 5.72 -11.50
C MET A 32 -2.73 4.46 -12.15
N PHE A 33 -3.55 3.45 -12.47
CA PHE A 33 -3.08 2.27 -13.20
C PHE A 33 -2.59 2.58 -14.62
N ARG A 34 -3.08 3.67 -15.23
CA ARG A 34 -2.64 4.15 -16.55
C ARG A 34 -1.47 5.11 -16.44
N ASP A 35 -1.54 6.01 -15.47
CA ASP A 35 -0.49 6.99 -15.19
C ASP A 35 -0.13 6.98 -13.69
N PRO A 36 0.94 6.29 -13.31
CA PRO A 36 1.40 6.22 -11.92
C PRO A 36 1.78 7.58 -11.34
N SER A 37 2.04 8.60 -12.17
CA SER A 37 2.41 9.94 -11.71
C SER A 37 1.27 10.62 -10.94
N LEU A 38 0.03 10.24 -11.23
CA LEU A 38 -1.19 10.77 -10.60
C LEU A 38 -1.40 10.32 -9.15
N LEU A 39 -0.61 9.35 -8.67
CA LEU A 39 -0.69 8.90 -7.29
C LEU A 39 -0.32 10.04 -6.34
N ASP A 40 -1.15 10.27 -5.33
CA ASP A 40 -0.86 11.23 -4.26
C ASP A 40 0.52 10.98 -3.66
N SER A 41 1.29 12.05 -3.50
CA SER A 41 2.69 11.98 -3.05
C SER A 41 2.85 11.36 -1.66
N GLN A 42 1.88 11.52 -0.76
CA GLN A 42 1.93 10.98 0.60
C GLN A 42 1.64 9.48 0.58
N ILE A 43 0.68 9.04 -0.24
CA ILE A 43 0.42 7.61 -0.45
C ILE A 43 1.66 6.96 -1.08
N ARG A 44 2.26 7.60 -2.11
CA ARG A 44 3.49 7.10 -2.74
C ARG A 44 4.63 6.93 -1.72
N ALA A 45 4.89 7.96 -0.91
CA ALA A 45 5.95 7.92 0.09
C ALA A 45 5.74 6.78 1.11
N HIS A 46 4.49 6.54 1.51
CA HIS A 46 4.18 5.42 2.39
C HIS A 46 4.43 4.07 1.72
N LEU A 47 3.96 3.87 0.49
CA LEU A 47 4.16 2.64 -0.27
C LEU A 47 5.65 2.36 -0.55
N GLU A 48 6.43 3.38 -0.84
CA GLU A 48 7.89 3.25 -1.03
C GLU A 48 8.57 2.81 0.28
N GLY A 49 8.16 3.38 1.42
CA GLY A 49 8.61 2.94 2.73
C GLY A 49 8.28 1.48 3.01
N GLU A 50 7.05 1.04 2.73
CA GLU A 50 6.60 -0.35 2.87
C GLU A 50 7.39 -1.29 1.95
N ASN A 51 7.60 -0.91 0.69
CA ASN A 51 8.40 -1.70 -0.27
C ASN A 51 9.85 -1.86 0.20
N ALA A 52 10.47 -0.80 0.73
CA ALA A 52 11.84 -0.87 1.25
C ALA A 52 11.93 -1.81 2.47
N TYR A 53 10.94 -1.74 3.38
CA TYR A 53 10.86 -2.64 4.53
C TYR A 53 10.66 -4.10 4.11
N GLN A 54 9.75 -4.35 3.18
CA GLN A 54 9.52 -5.68 2.60
C GLN A 54 10.79 -6.23 1.94
N ALA A 55 11.49 -5.41 1.15
CA ALA A 55 12.73 -5.82 0.48
C ALA A 55 13.82 -6.20 1.49
N ALA A 56 13.96 -5.44 2.58
CA ALA A 56 14.92 -5.73 3.64
C ALA A 56 14.60 -7.04 4.36
N LEU A 57 13.33 -7.26 4.74
CA LEU A 57 12.89 -8.47 5.43
C LEU A 57 12.96 -9.73 4.57
N MET A 58 12.77 -9.60 3.25
CA MET A 58 12.77 -10.75 2.33
C MET A 58 14.11 -10.98 1.64
N ALA A 59 15.16 -10.23 2.00
CA ALA A 59 16.45 -10.30 1.32
C ALA A 59 17.09 -11.70 1.38
N ASP A 60 16.96 -12.38 2.51
CA ASP A 60 17.43 -13.75 2.76
C ASP A 60 16.73 -14.79 1.88
N THR A 61 15.45 -14.58 1.55
CA THR A 61 14.65 -15.49 0.71
C THR A 61 14.93 -15.35 -0.79
N ALA A 62 15.79 -14.42 -1.22
CA ALA A 62 15.96 -14.09 -2.63
C ALA A 62 16.38 -15.29 -3.51
N GLN A 63 17.24 -16.17 -3.00
CA GLN A 63 17.67 -17.37 -3.72
C GLN A 63 16.55 -18.40 -3.83
N LEU A 64 15.84 -18.66 -2.74
CA LEU A 64 14.71 -19.59 -2.72
C LEU A 64 13.61 -19.13 -3.68
N ARG A 65 13.25 -17.85 -3.66
CA ARG A 65 12.27 -17.27 -4.61
C ARG A 65 12.67 -17.46 -6.07
N LYS A 66 13.95 -17.29 -6.39
CA LYS A 66 14.47 -17.52 -7.76
C LYS A 66 14.35 -18.99 -8.17
N GLN A 67 14.54 -19.93 -7.24
CA GLN A 67 14.35 -21.34 -7.51
C GLN A 67 12.87 -21.66 -7.78
N LEU A 68 11.97 -21.25 -6.86
CA LEU A 68 10.53 -21.49 -7.00
C LEU A 68 9.96 -20.90 -8.30
N PHE A 69 10.42 -19.71 -8.71
CA PHE A 69 10.01 -19.10 -9.98
C PHE A 69 10.39 -19.94 -11.20
N LYS A 70 11.53 -20.64 -11.17
CA LYS A 70 11.92 -21.56 -12.26
C LYS A 70 11.08 -22.82 -12.29
N GLU A 71 10.61 -23.29 -11.13
CA GLU A 71 9.80 -24.51 -11.01
C GLU A 71 8.35 -24.29 -11.49
N MET A 72 7.81 -23.08 -11.35
CA MET A 72 6.44 -22.73 -11.74
C MET A 72 6.28 -22.22 -13.18
N LYS A 73 7.38 -21.96 -13.88
CA LYS A 73 7.37 -21.46 -15.25
C LYS A 73 7.14 -22.61 -16.24
#